data_AF-A0A2D5BBL3-F1
#
_entry.id   AF-A0A2D5BBL3-F1
#
_cell.length_a   1.000
_cell.length_b   1.000
_cell.length_c   1.000
_cell.angle_alpha   90.00
_cell.angle_beta   90.00
_cell.angle_gamma   90.00
#
_symmetry.space_group_name_H-M   'P 1'
#
loop_
_entity.id
_entity.type
_entity.pdbx_description
1 polymer ?
#
loop_
_entity_poly.entity_id
_entity_poly.type
_entity_poly.pdbx_seq_one_letter_code
_entity_poly.pdbx_strand_id
1 'polypeptide(L)'
;FNRQTIMHKKIFQLIICLSLISSCETNDVPYVPQAQIKANQLTIGENGDSVQLEIRLDAPTTSEVSVNLSYQGSATYGEDYSVDPLIGSIAAGDTSSVMTVIGINDEDVEGPEDITITFILENAINVGQSSVSLILDDDDDNQVQNSLVLNEVLYDPFNSGLNGDANGDGTYVQNEDEFIELVNIGSSSIDLSGYKVFDASALSSNSPRHIFPSGEILPAGGVYVLFGGGAPTGSFGGAIVSTTSTGMMNLNNSGDILTIVNAQDSVLIQFDITPLSDNPNESYTRSPDLTGEFDQHSNINSLLFSPGTKIDGSPF
;
A
#
# COMPACT_ATOMS: atom_id res chain seq x y z
N PHE A 1 80.63 95.25 33.41
CA PHE A 1 79.22 95.04 33.79
C PHE A 1 78.80 93.64 33.37
N ASN A 2 78.46 92.80 34.34
CA ASN A 2 77.61 91.60 34.32
C ASN A 2 77.81 90.40 33.36
N ARG A 3 78.01 89.24 34.03
CA ARG A 3 77.38 87.90 33.88
C ARG A 3 77.75 87.06 32.63
N GLN A 4 78.40 85.90 32.81
CA GLN A 4 77.84 84.57 33.16
C GLN A 4 76.85 84.03 32.10
N THR A 5 76.77 82.77 31.64
CA THR A 5 77.41 81.46 31.88
C THR A 5 76.65 80.47 30.97
N ILE A 6 77.35 79.53 30.29
CA ILE A 6 77.03 78.13 29.89
C ILE A 6 75.64 77.77 29.31
N MET A 7 75.61 76.92 28.27
CA MET A 7 74.79 75.68 28.09
C MET A 7 74.73 75.29 26.58
N HIS A 8 74.66 74.05 26.10
CA HIS A 8 74.88 72.67 26.58
C HIS A 8 74.84 71.75 25.33
N LYS A 9 75.56 70.62 25.42
CA LYS A 9 75.54 69.42 24.55
C LYS A 9 74.13 68.96 24.12
N LYS A 10 74.02 68.24 22.98
CA LYS A 10 73.77 66.77 22.98
C LYS A 10 73.65 66.17 21.57
N ILE A 11 74.52 65.18 21.33
CA ILE A 11 74.48 64.18 20.26
C ILE A 11 73.29 63.25 20.52
N PHE A 12 72.44 63.02 19.52
CA PHE A 12 71.32 62.08 19.60
C PHE A 12 71.78 60.73 19.01
N GLN A 13 71.79 59.70 19.85
CA GLN A 13 72.19 58.35 19.51
C GLN A 13 70.91 57.55 19.22
N LEU A 14 70.76 57.11 17.97
CA LEU A 14 69.60 56.36 17.50
C LEU A 14 69.70 54.91 17.99
N ILE A 15 68.89 54.55 18.99
CA ILE A 15 68.69 53.18 19.44
C ILE A 15 67.64 52.55 18.53
N ILE A 16 68.05 51.58 17.70
CA ILE A 16 67.15 50.73 16.92
C ILE A 16 66.55 49.71 17.90
N CYS A 17 65.29 49.91 18.26
CA CYS A 17 64.51 48.94 19.01
C CYS A 17 64.04 47.86 18.03
N LEU A 18 64.66 46.68 18.09
CA LEU A 18 64.21 45.51 17.34
C LEU A 18 62.96 44.96 18.05
N SER A 19 61.78 45.38 17.60
CA SER A 19 60.50 44.86 18.07
C SER A 19 60.34 43.41 17.64
N LEU A 20 60.43 42.48 18.58
CA LEU A 20 59.92 41.13 18.43
C LEU A 20 58.40 41.22 18.22
N ILE A 21 57.96 41.02 16.98
CA ILE A 21 56.55 40.83 16.68
C ILE A 21 56.22 39.41 17.15
N SER A 22 55.64 39.30 18.35
CA SER A 22 55.01 38.05 18.77
C SER A 22 53.74 37.91 17.93
N SER A 23 53.78 37.09 16.89
CA SER A 23 52.57 36.68 16.19
C SER A 23 51.70 35.91 17.18
N CYS A 24 50.54 36.46 17.49
CA CYS A 24 49.49 35.72 18.15
C CYS A 24 48.93 34.77 17.07
N GLU A 25 49.31 33.50 17.06
CA GLU A 25 48.47 32.51 16.38
C GLU A 25 47.20 32.39 17.22
N THR A 26 46.06 32.67 16.60
CA THR A 26 44.80 32.22 17.19
C THR A 26 44.90 30.71 17.27
N ASN A 27 44.67 30.14 18.45
CA ASN A 27 44.45 28.71 18.57
C ASN A 27 43.09 28.46 17.88
N ASP A 28 43.10 28.39 16.55
CA ASP A 28 41.95 28.06 15.75
C ASP A 28 41.57 26.64 16.15
N VAL A 29 40.43 26.51 16.84
CA VAL A 29 39.82 25.20 17.04
C VAL A 29 39.55 24.67 15.64
N PRO A 30 40.12 23.53 15.24
CA PRO A 30 39.89 22.98 13.92
C PRO A 30 38.38 22.85 13.70
N TYR A 31 37.87 23.52 12.67
CA TYR A 31 36.48 23.38 12.29
C TYR A 31 36.24 21.91 11.91
N VAL A 32 35.26 21.28 12.56
CA VAL A 32 34.85 19.91 12.23
C VAL A 32 33.55 20.00 11.42
N PRO A 33 33.56 19.62 10.13
CA PRO A 33 32.37 19.70 9.30
C PRO A 33 31.20 18.90 9.85
N GLN A 34 30.00 19.46 9.67
CA GLN A 34 28.75 18.85 10.09
C GLN A 34 28.07 18.18 8.91
N ALA A 35 27.47 17.02 9.15
CA ALA A 35 26.81 16.23 8.13
C ALA A 35 25.33 15.98 8.42
N GLN A 36 24.55 15.85 7.35
CA GLN A 36 23.15 15.43 7.36
C GLN A 36 22.90 14.40 6.26
N ILE A 37 21.89 13.54 6.46
CA ILE A 37 21.40 12.59 5.46
C ILE A 37 20.04 13.05 4.93
N LYS A 38 19.81 12.84 3.64
CA LYS A 38 18.51 12.98 2.98
C LYS A 38 18.27 11.84 2.02
N ALA A 39 17.02 11.42 1.91
CA ALA A 39 16.58 10.56 0.83
C ALA A 39 15.74 11.36 -0.17
N ASN A 40 15.82 11.00 -1.45
CA ASN A 40 15.00 11.62 -2.49
C ASN A 40 13.54 11.14 -2.48
N GLN A 41 13.28 9.99 -1.84
CA GLN A 41 11.96 9.44 -1.54
C GLN A 41 12.02 8.61 -0.26
N LEU A 42 10.87 8.26 0.30
CA LEU A 42 10.79 7.51 1.56
C LEU A 42 10.09 6.15 1.40
N THR A 43 9.69 5.80 0.18
CA THR A 43 9.04 4.55 -0.15
C THR A 43 9.62 4.03 -1.45
N ILE A 44 9.91 2.73 -1.51
CA ILE A 44 10.35 1.99 -2.71
C ILE A 44 9.66 0.63 -2.71
N GLY A 45 9.47 0.05 -3.90
CA GLY A 45 9.05 -1.36 -4.01
C GLY A 45 10.24 -2.32 -4.05
N GLU A 46 9.96 -3.61 -3.85
CA GLU A 46 10.93 -4.70 -3.99
C GLU A 46 11.24 -5.09 -5.44
N ASN A 47 10.45 -4.61 -6.40
CA ASN A 47 10.60 -4.76 -7.86
C ASN A 47 11.90 -4.19 -8.50
N GLY A 48 12.95 -3.92 -7.72
CA GLY A 48 14.20 -3.29 -8.15
C GLY A 48 14.17 -1.76 -8.11
N ASP A 49 13.11 -1.17 -7.54
CA ASP A 49 13.06 0.26 -7.24
C ASP A 49 14.17 0.68 -6.28
N SER A 50 14.55 1.95 -6.33
CA SER A 50 15.70 2.44 -5.59
C SER A 50 15.54 3.87 -5.07
N VAL A 51 16.24 4.16 -3.97
CA VAL A 51 16.29 5.47 -3.33
C VAL A 51 17.74 5.91 -3.16
N GLN A 52 17.99 7.18 -3.46
CA GLN A 52 19.29 7.80 -3.26
C GLN A 52 19.36 8.48 -1.90
N LEU A 53 20.34 8.07 -1.11
CA LEU A 53 20.73 8.67 0.15
C LEU A 53 21.88 9.65 -0.11
N GLU A 54 21.59 10.95 -0.02
CA GLU A 54 22.61 12.01 -0.08
C GLU A 54 23.09 12.32 1.35
N ILE A 55 24.36 12.04 1.62
CA ILE A 55 25.06 12.51 2.82
C ILE A 55 25.79 13.78 2.44
N ARG A 56 25.50 14.88 3.15
CA ARG A 56 26.02 16.21 2.80
C ARG A 56 26.70 16.90 3.98
N LEU A 57 27.92 17.37 3.75
CA LEU A 57 28.68 18.24 4.63
C LEU A 57 28.26 19.71 4.46
N ASP A 58 28.36 20.48 5.54
CA ASP A 58 28.16 21.92 5.52
C ASP A 58 29.36 22.72 4.99
N ALA A 59 30.55 22.11 5.00
CA ALA A 59 31.78 22.64 4.42
C ALA A 59 32.72 21.51 3.96
N PRO A 60 33.60 21.76 2.98
CA PRO A 60 34.56 20.75 2.51
C PRO A 60 35.63 20.43 3.57
N THR A 61 36.18 19.22 3.50
CA THR A 61 37.24 18.73 4.37
C THR A 61 38.60 18.72 3.66
N THR A 62 39.70 18.71 4.41
CA THR A 62 41.06 18.55 3.86
C THR A 62 41.49 17.08 3.74
N SER A 63 40.70 16.17 4.30
CA SER A 63 40.91 14.72 4.30
C SER A 63 39.61 14.03 3.89
N GLU A 64 39.70 12.81 3.36
CA GLU A 64 38.52 12.00 3.05
C GLU A 64 37.68 11.72 4.32
N VAL A 65 36.36 11.77 4.16
CA VAL A 65 35.38 11.36 5.16
C VAL A 65 34.79 10.02 4.74
N SER A 66 34.97 9.01 5.57
CA SER A 66 34.33 7.70 5.37
C SER A 66 32.89 7.74 5.86
N VAL A 67 31.98 7.15 5.08
CA VAL A 67 30.55 7.06 5.39
C VAL A 67 30.17 5.59 5.51
N ASN A 68 29.76 5.18 6.72
CA ASN A 68 29.17 3.88 6.97
C ASN A 68 27.70 4.04 7.31
N LEU A 69 26.87 3.06 6.93
CA LEU A 69 25.46 3.02 7.29
C LEU A 69 25.21 1.90 8.31
N SER A 70 24.27 2.13 9.21
CA SER A 70 23.71 1.11 10.10
C SER A 70 22.20 1.06 9.91
N TYR A 71 21.66 -0.15 9.83
CA TYR A 71 20.26 -0.44 9.51
C TYR A 71 19.54 -1.06 10.70
N GLN A 72 18.27 -0.70 10.89
CA GLN A 72 17.32 -1.28 11.84
C GLN A 72 15.94 -1.30 11.17
N GLY A 73 14.99 -2.06 11.68
CA GLY A 73 13.64 -2.14 11.13
C GLY A 73 13.16 -3.59 11.03
N SER A 74 12.08 -3.83 10.29
CA SER A 74 11.62 -5.18 9.97
C SER A 74 12.39 -5.80 8.80
N ALA A 75 12.76 -5.00 7.79
CA ALA A 75 13.43 -5.49 6.59
C ALA A 75 14.87 -5.97 6.85
N THR A 76 15.19 -7.08 6.21
CA THR A 76 16.40 -7.89 6.24
C THR A 76 17.34 -7.55 5.07
N TYR A 77 18.56 -7.15 5.42
CA TYR A 77 19.59 -6.85 4.42
C TYR A 77 20.00 -8.11 3.64
N GLY A 78 19.93 -8.03 2.31
CA GLY A 78 20.30 -9.10 1.38
C GLY A 78 19.18 -10.07 1.05
N GLU A 79 18.03 -9.96 1.73
CA GLU A 79 16.76 -10.60 1.37
C GLU A 79 15.89 -9.52 0.70
N ASP A 80 15.56 -8.44 1.42
CA ASP A 80 14.55 -7.45 0.98
C ASP A 80 15.18 -6.20 0.32
N TYR A 81 16.43 -5.90 0.67
CA TYR A 81 17.19 -4.80 0.06
C TYR A 81 18.69 -5.01 -0.01
N SER A 82 19.32 -4.25 -0.90
CA SER A 82 20.78 -4.08 -1.01
C SER A 82 21.19 -2.61 -1.04
N VAL A 83 22.47 -2.34 -0.82
CA VAL A 83 23.03 -0.98 -0.86
C VAL A 83 24.30 -0.91 -1.70
N ASP A 84 24.37 0.08 -2.59
CA ASP A 84 25.53 0.37 -3.42
C ASP A 84 25.92 1.87 -3.40
N PRO A 85 27.19 2.23 -3.13
CA PRO A 85 28.25 1.34 -2.66
C PRO A 85 28.00 0.87 -1.22
N LEU A 86 28.59 -0.27 -0.84
CA LEU A 86 28.50 -0.78 0.55
C LEU A 86 29.18 0.17 1.57
N ILE A 87 30.21 0.89 1.14
CA ILE A 87 30.93 1.89 1.93
C ILE A 87 31.02 3.16 1.08
N GLY A 88 30.52 4.28 1.62
CA GLY A 88 30.60 5.58 0.97
C GLY A 88 31.86 6.35 1.40
N SER A 89 32.28 7.32 0.59
CA SER A 89 33.24 8.33 1.01
C SER A 89 32.94 9.70 0.38
N ILE A 90 33.39 10.75 1.05
CA ILE A 90 33.43 12.13 0.55
C ILE A 90 34.91 12.49 0.44
N ALA A 91 35.42 12.67 -0.77
CA ALA A 91 36.82 12.99 -1.00
C ALA A 91 37.18 14.38 -0.45
N ALA A 92 38.47 14.60 -0.17
CA ALA A 92 38.95 15.91 0.27
C ALA A 92 38.58 17.00 -0.75
N GLY A 93 37.94 18.07 -0.29
CA GLY A 93 37.42 19.15 -1.12
C GLY A 93 35.97 19.00 -1.57
N ASP A 94 35.40 17.80 -1.51
CA ASP A 94 33.98 17.55 -1.81
C ASP A 94 33.09 17.77 -0.59
N THR A 95 31.78 17.86 -0.81
CA THR A 95 30.79 18.10 0.25
C THR A 95 29.66 17.09 0.29
N SER A 96 29.66 16.07 -0.58
CA SER A 96 28.55 15.11 -0.66
C SER A 96 28.99 13.74 -1.14
N SER A 97 28.30 12.71 -0.65
CA SER A 97 28.35 11.35 -1.18
C SER A 97 26.93 10.86 -1.38
N VAL A 98 26.73 10.02 -2.39
CA VAL A 98 25.43 9.39 -2.69
C VAL A 98 25.60 7.89 -2.59
N MET A 99 24.70 7.27 -1.82
CA MET A 99 24.56 5.82 -1.73
C MET A 99 23.14 5.46 -2.17
N THR A 100 22.94 4.28 -2.75
CA THR A 100 21.66 3.84 -3.29
C THR A 100 21.19 2.62 -2.52
N VAL A 101 19.97 2.66 -1.98
CA VAL A 101 19.27 1.48 -1.49
C VAL A 101 18.39 0.97 -2.62
N ILE A 102 18.41 -0.33 -2.87
CA ILE A 102 17.69 -0.99 -3.97
C ILE A 102 16.86 -2.12 -3.35
N GLY A 103 15.56 -2.13 -3.63
CA GLY A 103 14.67 -3.25 -3.27
C GLY A 103 15.06 -4.51 -4.03
N ILE A 104 14.94 -5.67 -3.37
CA ILE A 104 15.22 -6.97 -3.97
C ILE A 104 13.88 -7.68 -4.13
N ASN A 105 13.57 -8.09 -5.36
CA ASN A 105 12.34 -8.78 -5.67
C ASN A 105 12.52 -10.26 -5.30
N ASP A 106 11.54 -10.85 -4.64
CA ASP A 106 11.48 -12.29 -4.47
C ASP A 106 10.10 -12.88 -4.84
N GLU A 107 9.54 -13.80 -4.05
CA GLU A 107 8.23 -14.41 -4.28
C GLU A 107 7.42 -14.56 -2.97
N ASP A 108 7.98 -14.15 -1.83
CA ASP A 108 7.38 -14.31 -0.51
C ASP A 108 6.49 -13.10 -0.19
N VAL A 109 5.35 -13.34 0.46
CA VAL A 109 4.42 -12.26 0.86
C VAL A 109 4.67 -11.89 2.31
N GLU A 110 5.20 -10.71 2.52
CA GLU A 110 5.71 -10.24 3.81
C GLU A 110 4.98 -8.96 4.28
N GLY A 111 4.34 -8.25 3.35
CA GLY A 111 3.68 -6.97 3.56
C GLY A 111 4.67 -5.81 3.73
N PRO A 112 4.20 -4.57 3.94
CA PRO A 112 5.09 -3.42 4.01
C PRO A 112 6.03 -3.46 5.21
N GLU A 113 7.30 -3.19 4.94
CA GLU A 113 8.40 -3.25 5.90
C GLU A 113 9.07 -1.89 6.10
N ASP A 114 9.75 -1.70 7.23
CA ASP A 114 10.48 -0.46 7.51
C ASP A 114 12.00 -0.66 7.58
N ILE A 115 12.75 0.33 7.09
CA ILE A 115 14.19 0.46 7.32
C ILE A 115 14.47 1.84 7.92
N THR A 116 15.01 1.85 9.13
CA THR A 116 15.64 3.03 9.72
C THR A 116 17.16 2.99 9.50
N ILE A 117 17.63 3.91 8.66
CA ILE A 117 19.04 4.06 8.26
C ILE A 117 19.67 5.20 9.05
N THR A 118 20.75 4.90 9.76
CA THR A 118 21.61 5.90 10.43
C THR A 118 22.98 5.89 9.79
N PHE A 119 23.58 7.05 9.55
CA PHE A 119 24.95 7.13 9.01
C PHE A 119 25.95 7.41 10.13
N ILE A 120 27.17 6.88 9.98
CA ILE A 120 28.29 7.02 10.91
C ILE A 120 29.48 7.55 10.10
N LEU A 121 30.08 8.63 10.58
CA LEU A 121 31.21 9.28 9.92
C LEU A 121 32.51 9.13 10.69
N GLU A 122 33.60 9.06 9.94
CA GLU A 122 34.95 9.31 10.43
C GLU A 122 35.45 10.65 9.86
N ASN A 123 36.12 11.48 10.66
CA ASN A 123 36.62 12.82 10.29
C ASN A 123 35.54 13.91 10.06
N ALA A 124 34.30 13.69 10.49
CA ALA A 124 33.21 14.66 10.52
C ALA A 124 32.25 14.35 11.68
N ILE A 125 31.31 15.25 11.99
CA ILE A 125 30.31 15.06 13.05
C ILE A 125 28.90 15.08 12.44
N ASN A 126 28.03 14.18 12.91
CA ASN A 126 26.63 14.19 12.52
C ASN A 126 25.89 15.28 13.32
N VAL A 127 25.30 16.28 12.65
CA VAL A 127 24.50 17.33 13.30
C VAL A 127 23.23 17.60 12.49
N GLY A 128 22.06 17.45 13.13
CA GLY A 128 20.76 17.61 12.49
C GLY A 128 20.08 16.27 12.25
N GLN A 129 19.57 16.04 11.03
CA GLN A 129 18.98 14.75 10.65
C GLN A 129 20.09 13.70 10.53
N SER A 130 20.13 12.78 11.49
CA SER A 130 21.09 11.67 11.56
C SER A 130 20.56 10.35 11.01
N SER A 131 19.27 10.29 10.69
CA SER A 131 18.62 9.09 10.17
C SER A 131 17.54 9.39 9.12
N VAL A 132 17.24 8.39 8.30
CA VAL A 132 16.09 8.32 7.40
C VAL A 132 15.33 7.05 7.71
N SER A 133 14.00 7.11 7.71
CA SER A 133 13.16 5.92 7.71
C SER A 133 12.56 5.76 6.32
N LEU A 134 12.76 4.59 5.72
CA LEU A 134 12.19 4.16 4.46
C LEU A 134 11.11 3.12 4.74
N ILE A 135 10.13 3.03 3.84
CA ILE A 135 9.19 1.92 3.75
C ILE A 135 9.54 1.12 2.47
N LEU A 136 9.60 -0.20 2.61
CA LEU A 136 9.63 -1.13 1.49
C LEU A 136 8.22 -1.66 1.31
N ASP A 137 7.64 -1.41 0.14
CA ASP A 137 6.37 -1.99 -0.24
C ASP A 137 6.65 -3.31 -0.96
N ASP A 138 6.18 -4.39 -0.35
CA ASP A 138 6.15 -5.74 -0.93
C ASP A 138 5.41 -5.70 -2.29
N ASP A 139 6.09 -6.11 -3.36
CA ASP A 139 5.54 -6.17 -4.72
C ASP A 139 5.01 -7.56 -5.10
N ASP A 140 5.25 -8.54 -4.23
CA ASP A 140 4.68 -9.88 -4.23
C ASP A 140 3.34 -9.97 -3.49
N ASP A 141 2.82 -8.81 -3.01
CA ASP A 141 1.42 -8.54 -2.66
C ASP A 141 0.47 -8.68 -3.88
N ASN A 142 0.76 -9.62 -4.79
CA ASN A 142 -0.20 -10.26 -5.67
C ASN A 142 -1.19 -11.17 -4.90
N GLN A 143 -1.40 -10.96 -3.61
CA GLN A 143 -2.78 -10.75 -3.20
C GLN A 143 -3.20 -9.43 -3.84
N VAL A 144 -3.68 -9.46 -5.10
CA VAL A 144 -4.68 -8.47 -5.51
C VAL A 144 -5.62 -8.42 -4.32
N GLN A 145 -5.57 -7.36 -3.51
CA GLN A 145 -6.57 -7.13 -2.48
C GLN A 145 -7.83 -7.21 -3.29
N ASN A 146 -8.56 -8.32 -3.13
CA ASN A 146 -9.43 -8.82 -4.16
C ASN A 146 -10.54 -7.79 -4.26
N SER A 147 -10.36 -6.82 -5.15
CA SER A 147 -11.16 -5.59 -5.15
C SER A 147 -12.59 -5.95 -5.50
N LEU A 148 -12.79 -7.16 -6.04
CA LEU A 148 -14.04 -7.87 -6.08
C LEU A 148 -14.41 -8.44 -4.70
N VAL A 149 -15.36 -7.80 -4.05
CA VAL A 149 -15.97 -8.26 -2.79
C VAL A 149 -17.33 -8.88 -3.09
N LEU A 150 -17.61 -10.05 -2.50
CA LEU A 150 -18.99 -10.54 -2.35
C LEU A 150 -19.65 -9.76 -1.21
N ASN A 151 -20.65 -8.95 -1.53
CA ASN A 151 -21.36 -8.11 -0.55
C ASN A 151 -22.64 -8.78 -0.05
N GLU A 152 -23.40 -9.39 -0.96
CA GLU A 152 -24.68 -10.03 -0.65
C GLU A 152 -24.82 -11.36 -1.40
N VAL A 153 -25.45 -12.34 -0.76
CA VAL A 153 -25.78 -13.63 -1.36
C VAL A 153 -27.14 -14.10 -0.90
N LEU A 154 -28.00 -14.43 -1.85
CA LEU A 154 -29.30 -15.06 -1.62
C LEU A 154 -29.28 -16.46 -2.21
N TYR A 155 -29.17 -17.47 -1.34
CA TYR A 155 -29.25 -18.89 -1.72
C TYR A 155 -30.58 -19.54 -1.33
N ASP A 156 -31.39 -18.86 -0.51
CA ASP A 156 -32.71 -19.34 -0.10
C ASP A 156 -33.75 -18.21 -0.20
N PRO A 157 -34.24 -17.89 -1.41
CA PRO A 157 -35.30 -16.90 -1.59
C PRO A 157 -36.61 -17.27 -0.86
N PHE A 158 -37.30 -16.26 -0.32
CA PHE A 158 -38.52 -16.46 0.46
C PHE A 158 -39.65 -17.15 -0.33
N ASN A 159 -40.02 -18.35 0.08
CA ASN A 159 -40.90 -19.24 -0.69
C ASN A 159 -42.41 -18.97 -0.60
N SER A 160 -42.84 -17.76 -0.25
CA SER A 160 -44.25 -17.41 -0.12
C SER A 160 -44.61 -16.12 -0.86
N GLY A 161 -45.36 -16.29 -1.95
CA GLY A 161 -45.78 -15.20 -2.83
C GLY A 161 -44.61 -14.60 -3.60
N LEU A 162 -44.68 -13.29 -3.83
CA LEU A 162 -43.62 -12.52 -4.50
C LEU A 162 -42.61 -11.93 -3.52
N ASN A 163 -42.63 -12.32 -2.25
CA ASN A 163 -41.66 -11.82 -1.28
C ASN A 163 -40.24 -12.36 -1.55
N GLY A 164 -40.11 -13.49 -2.26
CA GLY A 164 -38.83 -14.06 -2.70
C GLY A 164 -38.51 -13.77 -4.16
N ASP A 165 -39.32 -12.95 -4.86
CA ASP A 165 -39.06 -12.51 -6.24
C ASP A 165 -37.96 -11.43 -6.23
N ALA A 166 -36.72 -11.88 -6.02
CA ALA A 166 -35.56 -11.00 -5.85
C ALA A 166 -35.13 -10.38 -7.18
N ASN A 167 -35.39 -11.07 -8.30
CA ASN A 167 -35.10 -10.54 -9.62
C ASN A 167 -36.18 -9.55 -10.10
N GLY A 168 -37.33 -9.47 -9.42
CA GLY A 168 -38.38 -8.50 -9.66
C GLY A 168 -39.16 -8.70 -10.96
N ASP A 169 -39.07 -9.88 -11.57
CA ASP A 169 -39.71 -10.16 -12.87
C ASP A 169 -41.21 -10.46 -12.75
N GLY A 170 -41.73 -10.49 -11.52
CA GLY A 170 -43.13 -10.73 -11.20
C GLY A 170 -43.45 -12.20 -10.96
N THR A 171 -42.46 -13.09 -10.97
CA THR A 171 -42.61 -14.53 -10.76
C THR A 171 -41.54 -15.06 -9.81
N TYR A 172 -41.96 -15.57 -8.65
CA TYR A 172 -41.07 -16.34 -7.80
C TYR A 172 -40.73 -17.71 -8.43
N VAL A 173 -39.44 -17.96 -8.62
CA VAL A 173 -38.85 -19.25 -8.98
C VAL A 173 -37.57 -19.42 -8.17
N GLN A 174 -37.56 -20.38 -7.23
CA GLN A 174 -36.45 -20.61 -6.28
C GLN A 174 -35.06 -20.42 -6.90
N ASN A 175 -34.77 -21.13 -7.99
CA ASN A 175 -33.43 -21.13 -8.58
C ASN A 175 -33.14 -19.91 -9.46
N GLU A 176 -34.16 -19.16 -9.89
CA GLU A 176 -33.99 -17.96 -10.72
C GLU A 176 -33.81 -16.71 -9.85
N ASP A 177 -34.40 -16.71 -8.66
CA ASP A 177 -34.33 -15.65 -7.66
C ASP A 177 -33.11 -15.71 -6.73
N GLU A 178 -32.34 -16.81 -6.76
CA GLU A 178 -31.01 -16.82 -6.15
C GLU A 178 -30.15 -15.70 -6.75
N PHE A 179 -29.29 -15.06 -5.96
CA PHE A 179 -28.32 -14.12 -6.51
C PHE A 179 -27.04 -14.00 -5.69
N ILE A 180 -26.01 -13.47 -6.35
CA ILE A 180 -24.80 -12.94 -5.72
C ILE A 180 -24.61 -11.48 -6.14
N GLU A 181 -24.11 -10.67 -5.22
CA GLU A 181 -23.74 -9.28 -5.45
C GLU A 181 -22.24 -9.11 -5.26
N LEU A 182 -21.58 -8.67 -6.33
CA LEU A 182 -20.15 -8.41 -6.35
C LEU A 182 -19.92 -6.91 -6.48
N VAL A 183 -19.00 -6.36 -5.68
CA VAL A 183 -18.66 -4.94 -5.70
C VAL A 183 -17.17 -4.78 -5.95
N ASN A 184 -16.82 -3.91 -6.90
CA ASN A 184 -15.45 -3.48 -7.11
C ASN A 184 -15.11 -2.33 -6.15
N ILE A 185 -14.45 -2.62 -5.03
CA ILE A 185 -13.99 -1.64 -4.04
C ILE A 185 -12.66 -0.97 -4.42
N GLY A 186 -12.07 -1.36 -5.55
CA GLY A 186 -10.82 -0.82 -6.05
C GLY A 186 -10.97 0.55 -6.72
N SER A 187 -9.84 1.20 -6.98
CA SER A 187 -9.76 2.50 -7.66
C SER A 187 -9.75 2.42 -9.19
N SER A 188 -9.69 1.20 -9.75
CA SER A 188 -9.65 0.92 -11.19
C SER A 188 -10.72 -0.09 -11.59
N SER A 189 -11.09 -0.13 -12.86
CA SER A 189 -12.02 -1.14 -13.37
C SER A 189 -11.41 -2.54 -13.35
N ILE A 190 -12.25 -3.56 -13.09
CA ILE A 190 -11.90 -4.98 -13.21
C ILE A 190 -12.44 -5.50 -14.54
N ASP A 191 -11.62 -6.21 -15.30
CA ASP A 191 -12.09 -7.00 -16.45
C ASP A 191 -12.49 -8.39 -15.96
N LEU A 192 -13.79 -8.67 -15.94
CA LEU A 192 -14.36 -9.95 -15.52
C LEU A 192 -14.37 -10.98 -16.65
N SER A 193 -13.86 -10.66 -17.84
CA SER A 193 -13.89 -11.57 -19.00
C SER A 193 -13.35 -12.96 -18.67
N GLY A 194 -14.21 -13.98 -18.83
CA GLY A 194 -13.81 -15.37 -18.59
C GLY A 194 -13.72 -15.78 -17.12
N TYR A 195 -14.08 -14.91 -16.18
CA TYR A 195 -14.29 -15.30 -14.79
C TYR A 195 -15.39 -16.36 -14.72
N LYS A 196 -15.39 -17.18 -13.68
CA LYS A 196 -16.30 -18.31 -13.54
C LYS A 196 -16.90 -18.38 -12.15
N VAL A 197 -18.19 -18.71 -12.09
CA VAL A 197 -18.94 -18.95 -10.86
C VAL A 197 -19.31 -20.44 -10.78
N PHE A 198 -19.08 -21.04 -9.62
CA PHE A 198 -19.36 -22.44 -9.34
C PHE A 198 -20.11 -22.60 -8.01
N ASP A 199 -21.03 -23.56 -7.95
CA ASP A 199 -21.35 -24.27 -6.70
C ASP A 199 -20.39 -25.45 -6.50
N ALA A 200 -20.48 -26.16 -5.36
CA ALA A 200 -19.55 -27.24 -5.05
C ALA A 200 -19.57 -28.38 -6.08
N SER A 201 -20.75 -28.75 -6.59
CA SER A 201 -20.90 -29.82 -7.59
C SER A 201 -20.39 -29.38 -8.97
N ALA A 202 -20.68 -28.15 -9.37
CA ALA A 202 -20.15 -27.54 -10.60
C ALA A 202 -18.63 -27.45 -10.57
N LEU A 203 -18.04 -27.07 -9.43
CA LEU A 203 -16.59 -26.99 -9.25
C LEU A 203 -15.94 -28.36 -9.43
N SER A 204 -16.50 -29.40 -8.78
CA SER A 204 -15.99 -30.77 -8.85
C SER A 204 -16.02 -31.38 -10.26
N SER A 205 -16.97 -30.92 -11.09
CA SER A 205 -17.16 -31.38 -12.47
C SER A 205 -16.58 -30.43 -13.52
N ASN A 206 -15.96 -29.33 -13.08
CA ASN A 206 -15.46 -28.23 -13.92
C ASN A 206 -16.50 -27.73 -14.95
N SER A 207 -17.75 -27.58 -14.49
CA SER A 207 -18.87 -27.13 -15.31
C SER A 207 -19.50 -25.88 -14.67
N PRO A 208 -18.95 -24.68 -14.90
CA PRO A 208 -19.36 -23.46 -14.21
C PRO A 208 -20.83 -23.13 -14.43
N ARG A 209 -21.47 -22.53 -13.42
CA ARG A 209 -22.83 -21.98 -13.49
C ARG A 209 -22.88 -20.72 -14.34
N HIS A 210 -21.80 -19.93 -14.29
CA HIS A 210 -21.66 -18.76 -15.12
C HIS A 210 -20.23 -18.60 -15.61
N ILE A 211 -20.10 -18.20 -16.87
CA ILE A 211 -18.86 -17.68 -17.45
C ILE A 211 -19.17 -16.24 -17.84
N PHE A 212 -18.45 -15.28 -17.26
CA PHE A 212 -18.59 -13.88 -17.59
C PHE A 212 -18.16 -13.65 -19.06
N PRO A 213 -18.96 -12.95 -19.87
CA PRO A 213 -18.68 -12.78 -21.29
C PRO A 213 -17.43 -11.93 -21.55
N SER A 214 -16.89 -11.99 -22.76
CA SER A 214 -15.76 -11.15 -23.15
C SER A 214 -16.17 -9.67 -23.20
N GLY A 215 -15.33 -8.82 -22.62
CA GLY A 215 -15.56 -7.37 -22.52
C GLY A 215 -16.43 -6.97 -21.32
N GLU A 216 -16.65 -7.87 -20.37
CA GLU A 216 -17.41 -7.58 -19.15
C GLU A 216 -16.56 -6.77 -18.18
N ILE A 217 -16.68 -5.44 -18.22
CA ILE A 217 -15.87 -4.53 -17.41
C ILE A 217 -16.71 -4.02 -16.23
N LEU A 218 -16.26 -4.31 -15.01
CA LEU A 218 -16.82 -3.76 -13.78
C LEU A 218 -16.05 -2.49 -13.39
N PRO A 219 -16.63 -1.28 -13.49
CA PRO A 219 -15.94 -0.03 -13.15
C PRO A 219 -15.48 0.01 -11.68
N ALA A 220 -14.56 0.91 -11.35
CA ALA A 220 -14.23 1.25 -9.95
C ALA A 220 -15.50 1.69 -9.21
N GLY A 221 -15.77 1.14 -8.03
CA GLY A 221 -17.03 1.32 -7.30
C GLY A 221 -18.26 0.66 -7.94
N GLY A 222 -18.07 -0.09 -9.04
CA GLY A 222 -19.15 -0.74 -9.76
C GLY A 222 -19.71 -1.95 -9.01
N VAL A 223 -21.01 -2.20 -9.21
CA VAL A 223 -21.74 -3.32 -8.62
C VAL A 223 -22.21 -4.25 -9.74
N TYR A 224 -22.09 -5.56 -9.52
CA TYR A 224 -22.56 -6.59 -10.41
C TYR A 224 -23.50 -7.53 -9.66
N VAL A 225 -24.74 -7.66 -10.13
CA VAL A 225 -25.73 -8.61 -9.59
C VAL A 225 -25.92 -9.74 -10.59
N LEU A 226 -25.60 -10.95 -10.16
CA LEU A 226 -25.82 -12.17 -10.94
C LEU A 226 -26.99 -12.93 -10.34
N PHE A 227 -28.14 -12.90 -11.02
CA PHE A 227 -29.29 -13.72 -10.67
C PHE A 227 -29.14 -15.15 -11.21
N GLY A 228 -29.82 -16.10 -10.57
CA GLY A 228 -29.88 -17.48 -11.02
C GLY A 228 -30.45 -17.58 -12.43
N GLY A 229 -31.50 -16.83 -12.75
CA GLY A 229 -32.21 -16.89 -14.02
C GLY A 229 -33.29 -15.81 -14.16
N GLY A 230 -34.36 -16.13 -14.88
CA GLY A 230 -35.51 -15.24 -15.06
C GLY A 230 -35.25 -14.04 -15.96
N ALA A 231 -36.09 -13.00 -15.81
CA ALA A 231 -35.98 -11.75 -16.57
C ALA A 231 -35.84 -10.54 -15.61
N PRO A 232 -34.67 -10.35 -14.98
CA PRO A 232 -34.48 -9.35 -13.93
C PRO A 232 -35.05 -7.97 -14.33
N THR A 233 -35.96 -7.46 -13.51
CA THR A 233 -36.72 -6.23 -13.78
C THR A 233 -36.62 -5.30 -12.57
N GLY A 234 -35.89 -4.20 -12.72
CA GLY A 234 -35.65 -3.25 -11.64
C GLY A 234 -34.50 -2.30 -11.97
N SER A 235 -34.27 -1.32 -11.10
CA SER A 235 -33.12 -0.42 -11.24
C SER A 235 -31.84 -0.95 -10.62
N PHE A 236 -31.94 -1.83 -9.61
CA PHE A 236 -30.81 -2.48 -8.92
C PHE A 236 -29.65 -1.52 -8.59
N GLY A 237 -29.98 -0.33 -8.07
CA GLY A 237 -28.99 0.72 -7.78
C GLY A 237 -28.10 1.19 -8.94
N GLY A 238 -28.39 0.82 -10.19
CA GLY A 238 -27.53 1.06 -11.34
C GLY A 238 -26.45 0.00 -11.56
N ALA A 239 -26.52 -1.14 -10.87
CA ALA A 239 -25.64 -2.28 -11.04
C ALA A 239 -25.69 -2.83 -12.48
N ILE A 240 -24.61 -3.50 -12.87
CA ILE A 240 -24.62 -4.40 -14.02
C ILE A 240 -25.41 -5.64 -13.59
N VAL A 241 -26.43 -6.02 -14.36
CA VAL A 241 -27.32 -7.12 -14.03
C VAL A 241 -27.25 -8.19 -15.11
N SER A 242 -27.09 -9.44 -14.68
CA SER A 242 -27.05 -10.60 -15.57
C SER A 242 -27.67 -11.81 -14.91
N THR A 243 -27.82 -12.88 -15.68
CA THR A 243 -28.28 -14.19 -15.20
C THR A 243 -27.19 -15.23 -15.42
N THR A 244 -27.18 -16.29 -14.62
CA THR A 244 -26.22 -17.39 -14.82
C THR A 244 -26.31 -17.97 -16.23
N SER A 245 -25.19 -18.50 -16.74
CA SER A 245 -25.15 -19.10 -18.08
C SER A 245 -25.98 -20.38 -18.17
N THR A 246 -26.24 -21.03 -17.03
CA THR A 246 -27.05 -22.25 -16.93
C THR A 246 -28.52 -22.00 -16.61
N GLY A 247 -28.92 -20.75 -16.29
CA GLY A 247 -30.28 -20.42 -15.85
C GLY A 247 -30.62 -20.90 -14.42
N MET A 248 -29.61 -21.24 -13.63
CA MET A 248 -29.72 -21.51 -12.20
C MET A 248 -28.36 -21.36 -11.52
N MET A 249 -28.32 -20.84 -10.30
CA MET A 249 -27.09 -20.79 -9.49
C MET A 249 -26.83 -22.10 -8.77
N ASN A 250 -27.90 -22.81 -8.38
CA ASN A 250 -27.83 -24.13 -7.74
C ASN A 250 -27.10 -24.09 -6.39
N LEU A 251 -27.35 -23.08 -5.57
CA LEU A 251 -26.88 -23.06 -4.19
C LEU A 251 -27.87 -23.87 -3.34
N ASN A 252 -27.39 -24.52 -2.29
CA ASN A 252 -28.22 -25.42 -1.49
C ASN A 252 -28.47 -24.88 -0.08
N ASN A 253 -29.74 -24.80 0.31
CA ASN A 253 -30.19 -24.40 1.64
C ASN A 253 -29.62 -25.26 2.78
N SER A 254 -29.19 -26.50 2.50
CA SER A 254 -28.60 -27.43 3.47
C SER A 254 -27.06 -27.32 3.58
N GLY A 255 -26.46 -26.38 2.86
CA GLY A 255 -25.02 -26.19 2.77
C GLY A 255 -24.48 -26.42 1.36
N ASP A 256 -23.66 -25.48 0.90
CA ASP A 256 -22.96 -25.49 -0.38
C ASP A 256 -21.74 -24.56 -0.28
N ILE A 257 -20.88 -24.58 -1.29
CA ILE A 257 -19.75 -23.66 -1.40
C ILE A 257 -19.83 -22.92 -2.73
N LEU A 258 -20.09 -21.62 -2.65
CA LEU A 258 -19.93 -20.71 -3.79
C LEU A 258 -18.44 -20.46 -4.00
N THR A 259 -17.95 -20.67 -5.22
CA THR A 259 -16.58 -20.37 -5.61
C THR A 259 -16.56 -19.51 -6.87
N ILE A 260 -15.82 -18.41 -6.84
CA ILE A 260 -15.56 -17.54 -7.98
C ILE A 260 -14.07 -17.58 -8.28
N VAL A 261 -13.73 -17.87 -9.53
CA VAL A 261 -12.36 -17.90 -10.03
C VAL A 261 -12.18 -16.90 -11.17
N ASN A 262 -10.95 -16.42 -11.35
CA ASN A 262 -10.59 -15.60 -12.51
C ASN A 262 -10.49 -16.45 -13.79
N ALA A 263 -10.14 -15.80 -14.91
CA ALA A 263 -9.97 -16.47 -16.20
C ALA A 263 -8.82 -17.50 -16.24
N GLN A 264 -7.90 -17.45 -15.27
CA GLN A 264 -6.76 -18.36 -15.11
C GLN A 264 -7.03 -19.47 -14.07
N ASP A 265 -8.26 -19.63 -13.60
CA ASP A 265 -8.69 -20.61 -12.59
C ASP A 265 -8.16 -20.36 -11.16
N SER A 266 -7.61 -19.17 -10.86
CA SER A 266 -7.28 -18.78 -9.49
C SER A 266 -8.54 -18.43 -8.71
N VAL A 267 -8.70 -18.99 -7.52
CA VAL A 267 -9.83 -18.69 -6.61
C VAL A 267 -9.70 -17.27 -6.08
N LEU A 268 -10.77 -16.49 -6.26
CA LEU A 268 -10.89 -15.11 -5.79
C LEU A 268 -11.82 -14.99 -4.59
N ILE A 269 -12.99 -15.64 -4.67
CA ILE A 269 -14.00 -15.66 -3.61
C ILE A 269 -14.38 -17.11 -3.36
N GLN A 270 -14.43 -17.48 -2.08
CA GLN A 270 -15.05 -18.71 -1.62
C GLN A 270 -15.98 -18.37 -0.44
N PHE A 271 -17.23 -18.84 -0.51
CA PHE A 271 -18.23 -18.60 0.52
C PHE A 271 -18.91 -19.92 0.88
N ASP A 272 -18.75 -20.33 2.14
CA ASP A 272 -19.34 -21.55 2.69
C ASP A 272 -20.72 -21.25 3.30
N ILE A 273 -21.76 -21.81 2.70
CA ILE A 273 -23.15 -21.66 3.13
C ILE A 273 -23.46 -22.60 4.29
N THR A 274 -22.67 -23.65 4.50
CA THR A 274 -22.96 -24.70 5.50
C THR A 274 -23.21 -24.15 6.91
N PRO A 275 -22.44 -23.19 7.44
CA PRO A 275 -22.69 -22.60 8.77
C PRO A 275 -23.98 -21.76 8.84
N LEU A 276 -24.55 -21.39 7.69
CA LEU A 276 -25.68 -20.47 7.52
C LEU A 276 -26.95 -21.21 7.02
N SER A 277 -26.92 -22.54 7.00
CA SER A 277 -27.93 -23.42 6.38
C SER A 277 -29.25 -23.59 7.18
N ASP A 278 -29.68 -22.58 7.94
CA ASP A 278 -30.86 -22.65 8.81
C ASP A 278 -32.19 -22.26 8.15
N ASN A 279 -32.24 -22.25 6.81
CA ASN A 279 -33.36 -21.82 5.95
C ASN A 279 -33.75 -20.35 6.20
N PRO A 280 -32.85 -19.41 5.90
CA PRO A 280 -33.05 -17.99 6.21
C PRO A 280 -34.29 -17.42 5.51
N ASN A 281 -34.68 -17.92 4.32
CA ASN A 281 -35.70 -17.29 3.47
C ASN A 281 -35.38 -15.80 3.18
N GLU A 282 -34.10 -15.45 3.15
CA GLU A 282 -33.56 -14.11 2.99
C GLU A 282 -32.07 -14.18 2.63
N SER A 283 -31.48 -13.05 2.27
CA SER A 283 -30.07 -12.99 1.94
C SER A 283 -29.20 -12.88 3.18
N TYR A 284 -27.93 -13.26 3.01
CA TYR A 284 -26.86 -12.82 3.87
C TYR A 284 -26.13 -11.67 3.20
N THR A 285 -25.87 -10.61 3.96
CA THR A 285 -25.19 -9.39 3.50
C THR A 285 -24.09 -9.00 4.47
N ARG A 286 -23.05 -8.33 3.98
CA ARG A 286 -21.99 -7.77 4.83
C ARG A 286 -22.54 -6.62 5.67
N SER A 287 -22.22 -6.62 6.96
CA SER A 287 -22.63 -5.55 7.88
C SER A 287 -21.48 -5.10 8.78
N PRO A 288 -20.95 -3.87 8.60
CA PRO A 288 -21.29 -2.90 7.54
C PRO A 288 -21.04 -3.43 6.12
N ASP A 289 -21.73 -2.88 5.11
CA ASP A 289 -21.49 -3.22 3.69
C ASP A 289 -19.99 -3.19 3.36
N LEU A 290 -19.58 -4.06 2.42
CA LEU A 290 -18.22 -4.20 1.87
C LEU A 290 -17.14 -4.69 2.84
N THR A 291 -17.29 -4.44 4.14
CA THR A 291 -16.19 -4.59 5.13
C THR A 291 -16.53 -5.49 6.29
N GLY A 292 -17.82 -5.61 6.62
CA GLY A 292 -18.29 -6.39 7.75
C GLY A 292 -18.42 -7.87 7.45
N GLU A 293 -18.69 -8.63 8.52
CA GLU A 293 -19.06 -10.04 8.41
C GLU A 293 -20.46 -10.19 7.80
N PHE A 294 -20.76 -11.40 7.31
CA PHE A 294 -22.09 -11.73 6.83
C PHE A 294 -23.08 -11.91 7.99
N ASP A 295 -24.24 -11.27 7.88
CA ASP A 295 -25.38 -11.41 8.77
C ASP A 295 -26.66 -11.52 7.92
N GLN A 296 -27.74 -12.06 8.51
CA GLN A 296 -29.04 -12.10 7.85
C GLN A 296 -29.55 -10.68 7.64
N HIS A 297 -30.03 -10.41 6.44
CA HIS A 297 -30.47 -9.08 6.02
C HIS A 297 -31.51 -8.47 6.98
N SER A 298 -32.47 -9.29 7.41
CA SER A 298 -33.59 -8.95 8.28
C SER A 298 -33.21 -8.74 9.76
N ASN A 299 -32.00 -9.17 10.17
CA ASN A 299 -31.47 -8.84 11.49
C ASN A 299 -31.06 -7.36 11.58
N ILE A 300 -30.77 -6.73 10.44
CA ILE A 300 -30.18 -5.39 10.37
C ILE A 300 -31.21 -4.38 9.86
N ASN A 301 -32.02 -4.74 8.88
CA ASN A 301 -33.12 -3.94 8.34
C ASN A 301 -34.41 -4.77 8.25
N SER A 302 -35.53 -4.20 7.80
CA SER A 302 -36.79 -4.96 7.64
C SER A 302 -36.99 -5.60 6.26
N LEU A 303 -35.97 -5.56 5.40
CA LEU A 303 -35.98 -6.12 4.04
C LEU A 303 -35.38 -7.53 4.06
N LEU A 304 -35.74 -8.35 3.07
CA LEU A 304 -35.21 -9.72 2.92
C LEU A 304 -33.94 -9.79 2.07
N PHE A 305 -33.68 -8.75 1.28
CA PHE A 305 -32.53 -8.62 0.38
C PHE A 305 -32.47 -7.20 -0.21
N SER A 306 -31.34 -6.81 -0.79
CA SER A 306 -31.10 -5.49 -1.38
C SER A 306 -30.29 -5.49 -2.68
N PRO A 307 -30.60 -6.32 -3.69
CA PRO A 307 -29.74 -6.50 -4.85
C PRO A 307 -29.44 -5.17 -5.59
N GLY A 308 -28.15 -4.88 -5.72
CA GLY A 308 -27.60 -3.71 -6.39
C GLY A 308 -27.51 -2.47 -5.49
N THR A 309 -27.86 -2.56 -4.21
CA THR A 309 -27.87 -1.46 -3.25
C THR A 309 -27.22 -1.87 -1.94
N LYS A 310 -26.78 -0.88 -1.15
CA LYS A 310 -26.40 -1.11 0.24
C LYS A 310 -27.56 -1.71 1.02
N ILE A 311 -27.24 -2.26 2.18
CA ILE A 311 -28.20 -2.87 3.10
C ILE A 311 -29.41 -1.97 3.46
N ASP A 312 -29.27 -0.64 3.41
CA ASP A 312 -30.38 0.29 3.69
C ASP A 312 -31.18 0.70 2.44
N GLY A 313 -30.88 0.11 1.28
CA GLY A 313 -31.46 0.41 -0.02
C GLY A 313 -30.84 1.64 -0.71
N SER A 314 -29.83 2.27 -0.12
CA SER A 314 -29.10 3.38 -0.76
C SER A 314 -28.08 2.86 -1.79
N PRO A 315 -27.67 3.67 -2.78
CA PRO A 315 -26.58 3.29 -3.70
C PRO A 315 -25.24 3.08 -2.97
N PHE A 316 -24.38 2.23 -3.52
CA PHE A 316 -22.99 2.02 -3.06
C PHE A 316 -22.14 3.30 -3.16
#